data_AF-A0A9Q1M626-F1
#
_entry.id   AF-A0A9Q1M626-F1
#
_cell.length_a   1.000
_cell.length_b   1.000
_cell.length_c   1.000
_cell.angle_alpha   90.00
_cell.angle_beta   90.00
_cell.angle_gamma   90.00
#
_symmetry.space_group_name_H-M   'P 1'
#
loop_
_entity.id
_entity.type
_entity.pdbx_description
1 polymer ?
#
loop_
_entity_poly.entity_id
_entity_poly.type
_entity_poly.pdbx_seq_one_letter_code
_entity_poly.pdbx_strand_id
1 'polypeptide(L)'
;MRKIADAVGAFLMMDMAHISGLVAASVVANPFEYCDIVTTTTHKSLRGPRGGMIFFKKDPILGVDLESAINNAVFPGLQGGPHNHTIGGLAVCLKHDKSPDFKAYQNKVVSNCRALANRLMELGYKLVSGGTDNHLVLVDLRPLVSSAFTLFFLSFNRKYQLGHANVHVSQ
;
A
#
# COMPACT_ATOMS: atom_id res chain seq x y z
N MET A 1 -4.48 -9.90 -12.92
CA MET A 1 -5.42 -10.35 -11.86
C MET A 1 -6.78 -10.76 -12.41
N ARG A 2 -7.59 -9.87 -13.02
CA ARG A 2 -8.92 -10.21 -13.58
C ARG A 2 -8.94 -11.49 -14.41
N LYS A 3 -8.10 -11.56 -15.46
CA LYS A 3 -7.97 -12.76 -16.32
C LYS A 3 -7.74 -14.06 -15.54
N ILE A 4 -6.98 -14.02 -14.45
CA ILE A 4 -6.68 -15.19 -13.62
C ILE A 4 -7.92 -15.56 -12.80
N ALA A 5 -8.58 -14.57 -12.20
CA ALA A 5 -9.80 -14.78 -11.44
C ALA A 5 -10.93 -15.35 -12.31
N ASP A 6 -11.07 -14.88 -13.56
CA ASP A 6 -12.01 -15.45 -14.53
C ASP A 6 -11.68 -16.91 -14.87
N ALA A 7 -10.40 -17.21 -15.11
CA ALA A 7 -9.97 -18.56 -15.50
C ALA A 7 -10.23 -19.62 -14.43
N VAL A 8 -10.30 -19.24 -13.15
CA VAL A 8 -10.53 -20.16 -12.03
C VAL A 8 -11.92 -20.00 -11.39
N GLY A 9 -12.78 -19.14 -11.94
CA GLY A 9 -14.11 -18.88 -11.39
C GLY A 9 -14.11 -18.23 -10.00
N ALA A 10 -13.19 -17.29 -9.76
CA ALA A 10 -13.05 -16.58 -8.48
C ALA A 10 -13.52 -15.11 -8.56
N PHE A 11 -13.96 -14.58 -7.42
CA PHE A 11 -14.12 -13.15 -7.22
C PHE A 11 -12.77 -12.44 -7.24
N LEU A 12 -12.72 -11.23 -7.79
CA LEU A 12 -11.57 -10.35 -7.65
C LEU A 12 -11.87 -9.24 -6.64
N MET A 13 -11.17 -9.27 -5.50
CA MET A 13 -11.21 -8.21 -4.50
C MET A 13 -9.90 -7.41 -4.50
N MET A 14 -10.00 -6.09 -4.44
CA MET A 14 -8.87 -5.20 -4.20
C MET A 14 -9.03 -4.49 -2.86
N ASP A 15 -8.02 -4.57 -2.00
CA ASP A 15 -7.89 -3.66 -0.85
C ASP A 15 -7.03 -2.46 -1.26
N MET A 16 -7.67 -1.30 -1.43
CA MET A 16 -7.03 -0.05 -1.82
C MET A 16 -6.70 0.85 -0.62
N ALA A 17 -6.73 0.37 0.61
CA ALA A 17 -6.59 1.16 1.83
C ALA A 17 -5.43 2.17 1.80
N HIS A 18 -4.27 1.77 1.29
CA HIS A 18 -3.09 2.62 1.20
C HIS A 18 -3.20 3.72 0.12
N ILE A 19 -3.91 3.45 -0.97
CA ILE A 19 -3.93 4.29 -2.18
C ILE A 19 -5.30 4.90 -2.49
N SER A 20 -6.29 4.76 -1.62
CA SER A 20 -7.66 5.21 -1.87
C SER A 20 -7.78 6.70 -2.18
N GLY A 21 -6.96 7.56 -1.55
CA GLY A 21 -6.90 8.98 -1.91
C GLY A 21 -6.30 9.22 -3.29
N LEU A 22 -5.29 8.44 -3.66
CA LEU A 22 -4.66 8.50 -5.00
C LEU A 22 -5.66 8.05 -6.09
N VAL A 23 -6.44 7.00 -5.81
CA VAL A 23 -7.51 6.52 -6.69
C VAL A 23 -8.61 7.58 -6.83
N ALA A 24 -9.07 8.17 -5.72
CA ALA A 24 -10.10 9.21 -5.72
C ALA A 24 -9.68 10.46 -6.50
N ALA A 25 -8.38 10.81 -6.49
CA ALA A 25 -7.82 11.90 -7.27
C ALA A 25 -7.47 11.53 -8.74
N SER A 26 -7.70 10.27 -9.14
CA SER A 26 -7.34 9.73 -10.46
C SER A 26 -5.86 9.92 -10.82
N VAL A 27 -4.96 9.75 -9.85
CA VAL A 27 -3.50 9.83 -10.07
C VAL A 27 -2.83 8.46 -10.19
N VAL A 28 -3.58 7.39 -9.91
CA VAL A 28 -3.20 5.98 -10.12
C VAL A 28 -4.32 5.23 -10.83
N ALA A 29 -4.05 4.01 -11.29
CA ALA A 29 -5.02 3.17 -11.96
C ALA A 29 -6.28 2.94 -11.12
N ASN A 30 -7.43 2.86 -11.80
CA ASN A 30 -8.72 2.70 -11.17
C ASN A 30 -9.05 1.20 -10.93
N PRO A 31 -9.09 0.70 -9.69
CA PRO A 31 -9.39 -0.71 -9.42
C PRO A 31 -10.84 -1.10 -9.76
N PHE A 32 -11.76 -0.13 -9.80
CA PHE A 32 -13.18 -0.36 -10.08
C PHE A 32 -13.45 -0.86 -11.51
N GLU A 33 -12.50 -0.70 -12.43
CA GLU A 33 -12.61 -1.23 -13.81
C GLU A 33 -12.59 -2.75 -13.87
N TYR A 34 -11.92 -3.40 -12.90
CA TYR A 34 -11.64 -4.84 -12.96
C TYR A 34 -12.20 -5.63 -11.78
N CYS A 35 -12.27 -5.02 -10.61
CA CYS A 35 -12.60 -5.72 -9.37
C CYS A 35 -14.11 -5.85 -9.18
N ASP A 36 -14.52 -6.94 -8.56
CA ASP A 36 -15.92 -7.17 -8.19
C ASP A 36 -16.23 -6.54 -6.83
N ILE A 37 -15.22 -6.51 -5.95
CA ILE A 37 -15.26 -5.92 -4.62
C ILE A 37 -14.03 -5.02 -4.44
N VAL A 38 -14.22 -3.84 -3.88
CA VAL A 38 -13.12 -2.95 -3.49
C VAL A 38 -13.30 -2.53 -2.04
N THR A 39 -12.34 -2.86 -1.19
CA THR A 39 -12.32 -2.46 0.22
C THR A 39 -11.31 -1.34 0.44
N THR A 40 -11.56 -0.51 1.46
CA THR A 40 -10.60 0.53 1.84
C THR A 40 -10.78 0.96 3.28
N THR A 41 -9.69 1.41 3.90
CA THR A 41 -9.75 2.29 5.06
C THR A 41 -9.95 3.75 4.63
N THR A 42 -10.52 4.57 5.49
CA THR A 42 -10.84 5.97 5.17
C THR A 42 -9.81 7.00 5.65
N HIS A 43 -8.81 6.60 6.44
CA HIS A 43 -7.91 7.52 7.17
C HIS A 43 -6.48 7.66 6.63
N LYS A 44 -6.10 6.87 5.61
CA LYS A 44 -4.73 6.90 5.05
C LYS A 44 -4.61 8.01 4.01
N SER A 45 -4.32 7.67 2.74
CA SER A 45 -4.23 8.67 1.67
C SER A 45 -5.56 9.40 1.43
N LEU A 46 -6.70 8.82 1.81
CA LEU A 46 -8.02 9.46 1.77
C LEU A 46 -8.24 10.51 2.89
N ARG A 47 -7.39 10.56 3.91
CA ARG A 47 -7.35 11.61 4.96
C ARG A 47 -8.66 11.85 5.74
N GLY A 48 -9.54 10.86 5.81
CA GLY A 48 -10.76 10.89 6.61
C GLY A 48 -10.61 10.33 8.03
N PRO A 49 -11.73 10.16 8.77
CA PRO A 49 -11.70 9.52 10.08
C PRO A 49 -11.36 8.03 9.98
N ARG A 50 -11.03 7.39 11.10
CA ARG A 50 -10.80 5.93 11.14
C ARG A 50 -12.11 5.18 10.91
N GLY A 51 -12.25 4.56 9.74
CA GLY A 51 -13.36 3.70 9.35
C GLY A 51 -12.99 2.88 8.10
N GLY A 52 -13.98 2.19 7.55
CA GLY A 52 -13.86 1.38 6.34
C GLY A 52 -15.05 1.54 5.40
N MET A 53 -14.83 1.25 4.13
CA MET A 53 -15.88 1.16 3.11
C MET A 53 -15.69 -0.14 2.31
N ILE A 54 -16.80 -0.75 1.93
CA ILE A 54 -16.85 -1.91 1.03
C ILE A 54 -17.70 -1.51 -0.17
N PHE A 55 -17.06 -1.42 -1.32
CA PHE A 55 -17.73 -1.24 -2.59
C PHE A 55 -17.89 -2.58 -3.29
N PHE A 56 -18.99 -2.75 -4.00
CA PHE A 56 -19.32 -3.97 -4.72
C PHE A 56 -20.06 -3.65 -6.01
N LYS A 57 -19.93 -4.52 -7.02
CA LYS A 57 -20.78 -4.49 -8.21
C LYS A 57 -22.22 -4.83 -7.84
N LYS A 58 -23.17 -4.19 -8.51
CA LYS A 58 -24.61 -4.40 -8.32
C LYS A 58 -25.15 -5.62 -9.07
N ASP A 59 -24.56 -5.93 -10.22
CA ASP A 59 -24.95 -7.13 -10.96
C ASP A 59 -24.49 -8.39 -10.22
N PRO A 60 -25.29 -9.48 -10.22
CA PRO A 60 -24.87 -10.74 -9.64
C PRO A 60 -23.58 -11.26 -10.29
N ILE A 61 -22.58 -11.58 -9.47
CA ILE A 61 -21.30 -12.13 -9.92
C ILE A 61 -21.19 -13.57 -9.42
N LEU A 62 -20.90 -14.51 -10.32
CA LEU A 62 -20.81 -15.94 -10.00
C LEU A 62 -22.08 -16.48 -9.31
N GLY A 63 -23.25 -15.95 -9.66
CA GLY A 63 -24.54 -16.33 -9.07
C GLY A 63 -24.81 -15.74 -7.68
N VAL A 64 -23.95 -14.84 -7.19
CA VAL A 64 -24.07 -14.22 -5.87
C VAL A 64 -24.49 -12.76 -6.01
N ASP A 65 -25.56 -12.38 -5.33
CA ASP A 65 -25.90 -10.99 -5.06
C ASP A 65 -24.97 -10.44 -3.96
N LEU A 66 -23.96 -9.67 -4.38
CA LEU A 66 -22.97 -9.11 -3.48
C LEU A 66 -23.57 -8.07 -2.53
N GLU A 67 -24.64 -7.37 -2.92
CA GLU A 67 -25.25 -6.35 -2.07
C GLU A 67 -25.86 -6.99 -0.83
N SER A 68 -26.74 -7.98 -1.02
CA SER A 68 -27.36 -8.71 0.08
C SER A 68 -26.30 -9.45 0.91
N ALA A 69 -25.37 -10.16 0.26
CA ALA A 69 -24.34 -10.93 0.95
C ALA A 69 -23.44 -10.06 1.84
N ILE A 70 -22.95 -8.93 1.32
CA ILE A 70 -22.03 -8.05 2.05
C ILE A 70 -22.76 -7.28 3.15
N ASN A 71 -23.92 -6.70 2.87
CA ASN A 71 -24.67 -5.93 3.87
C ASN A 71 -25.06 -6.82 5.06
N ASN A 72 -25.58 -8.04 4.79
CA ASN A 72 -25.94 -8.99 5.84
C ASN A 72 -24.73 -9.49 6.63
N ALA A 73 -23.57 -9.66 5.99
CA ALA A 73 -22.33 -10.01 6.67
C ALA A 73 -21.85 -8.88 7.60
N VAL A 74 -22.00 -7.61 7.22
CA VAL A 74 -21.70 -6.47 8.10
C VAL A 74 -22.69 -6.42 9.27
N PHE A 75 -23.99 -6.37 8.97
CA PHE A 75 -25.06 -6.39 9.95
C PHE A 75 -26.24 -7.20 9.40
N PRO A 76 -26.76 -8.20 10.14
CA PRO A 76 -26.50 -8.53 11.54
C PRO A 76 -25.32 -9.49 11.77
N GLY A 77 -24.53 -9.82 10.74
CA GLY A 77 -23.52 -10.88 10.83
C GLY A 77 -22.38 -10.63 11.82
N LEU A 78 -21.60 -9.55 11.62
CA LEU A 78 -20.36 -9.30 12.36
C LEU A 78 -20.43 -8.09 13.31
N GLN A 79 -21.19 -7.06 12.95
CA GLN A 79 -21.30 -5.82 13.71
C GLN A 79 -22.72 -5.61 14.27
N GLY A 80 -22.81 -4.74 15.28
CA GLY A 80 -24.06 -4.27 15.87
C GLY A 80 -24.41 -2.84 15.41
N GLY A 81 -24.51 -1.91 16.37
CA GLY A 81 -24.88 -0.52 16.08
C GLY A 81 -23.81 0.26 15.29
N PRO A 82 -24.19 1.06 14.28
CA PRO A 82 -23.24 1.83 13.48
C PRO A 82 -22.67 3.04 14.23
N HIS A 83 -21.42 3.39 13.95
CA HIS A 83 -20.76 4.57 14.50
C HIS A 83 -21.10 5.83 13.68
N ASN A 84 -22.32 6.36 13.87
CA ASN A 84 -22.86 7.46 13.06
C ASN A 84 -22.01 8.74 13.07
N HIS A 85 -21.31 9.04 14.18
CA HIS A 85 -20.38 10.17 14.25
C HIS A 85 -19.21 10.03 13.26
N THR A 86 -18.67 8.81 13.11
CA THR A 86 -17.63 8.49 12.13
C THR A 86 -18.17 8.57 10.70
N ILE A 87 -19.39 8.07 10.46
CA ILE A 87 -20.05 8.13 9.15
C ILE A 87 -20.28 9.58 8.71
N GLY A 88 -20.74 10.45 9.63
CA GLY A 88 -20.88 11.88 9.35
C GLY A 88 -19.56 12.55 9.01
N GLY A 89 -18.49 12.27 9.77
CA GLY A 89 -17.15 12.77 9.46
C GLY A 89 -16.61 12.26 8.12
N LEU A 90 -16.89 11.00 7.78
CA LEU A 90 -16.51 10.41 6.50
C LEU A 90 -17.20 11.13 5.33
N ALA A 91 -18.49 11.46 5.45
CA ALA A 91 -19.22 12.18 4.41
C ALA A 91 -18.60 13.57 4.11
N VAL A 92 -18.12 14.27 5.15
CA VAL A 92 -17.41 15.54 5.00
C VAL A 92 -16.10 15.36 4.23
N CYS A 93 -15.32 14.34 4.57
CA CYS A 93 -14.05 14.05 3.88
C CYS A 93 -14.29 13.66 2.40
N LEU A 94 -15.25 12.79 2.12
CA LEU A 94 -15.60 12.39 0.75
C LEU A 94 -16.08 13.57 -0.11
N LYS A 95 -16.69 14.60 0.50
CA LYS A 95 -17.00 15.86 -0.20
C LYS A 95 -15.74 16.63 -0.55
N HIS A 96 -14.79 16.74 0.38
CA HIS A 96 -13.51 17.40 0.16
C HIS A 96 -12.65 16.68 -0.90
N ASP A 97 -12.69 15.34 -0.96
CA ASP A 97 -11.89 14.55 -1.89
C ASP A 97 -12.23 14.78 -3.36
N LYS A 98 -13.42 15.32 -3.64
CA LYS A 98 -13.85 15.75 -4.99
C LYS A 98 -13.27 17.09 -5.42
N SER A 99 -12.60 17.81 -4.52
CA SER A 99 -12.05 19.15 -4.81
C SER A 99 -10.81 19.09 -5.71
N PRO A 100 -10.57 20.13 -6.53
CA PRO A 100 -9.32 20.24 -7.28
C PRO A 100 -8.10 20.33 -6.36
N ASP A 101 -8.23 20.93 -5.17
CA ASP A 101 -7.18 21.03 -4.17
C ASP A 101 -6.74 19.66 -3.65
N PHE A 102 -7.69 18.74 -3.45
CA PHE A 102 -7.37 17.37 -3.07
C PHE A 102 -6.58 16.65 -4.18
N LYS A 103 -6.97 16.82 -5.44
CA LYS A 103 -6.21 16.26 -6.57
C LYS A 103 -4.80 16.86 -6.65
N ALA A 104 -4.66 18.17 -6.46
CA ALA A 104 -3.36 18.84 -6.40
C ALA A 104 -2.49 18.28 -5.25
N TYR A 105 -3.09 18.07 -4.08
CA TYR A 105 -2.44 17.44 -2.93
C TYR A 105 -1.94 16.03 -3.27
N GLN A 106 -2.76 15.17 -3.88
CA GLN A 106 -2.36 13.79 -4.21
C GLN A 106 -1.24 13.75 -5.26
N ASN A 107 -1.28 14.64 -6.27
CA ASN A 107 -0.16 14.80 -7.20
C ASN A 107 1.14 15.17 -6.47
N LYS A 108 1.05 16.06 -5.48
CA LYS A 108 2.21 16.45 -4.67
C LYS A 108 2.75 15.28 -3.86
N VAL A 109 1.88 14.45 -3.25
CA VAL A 109 2.27 13.24 -2.53
C VAL A 109 3.13 12.31 -3.41
N VAL A 110 2.68 11.99 -4.62
CA VAL A 110 3.45 11.13 -5.55
C VAL A 110 4.78 11.79 -5.94
N SER A 111 4.76 13.08 -6.31
CA SER A 111 5.98 13.79 -6.72
C SER A 111 7.02 13.88 -5.60
N ASN A 112 6.58 14.09 -4.36
CA ASN A 112 7.46 14.13 -3.20
C ASN A 112 8.06 12.75 -2.91
N CYS A 113 7.26 11.69 -3.06
CA CYS A 113 7.73 10.33 -2.86
C CYS A 113 8.79 9.95 -3.90
N ARG A 114 8.60 10.33 -5.16
CA ARG A 114 9.61 10.15 -6.22
C ARG A 114 10.89 10.94 -5.94
N ALA A 115 10.77 12.19 -5.48
CA ALA A 115 11.94 12.99 -5.11
C ALA A 115 12.73 12.34 -3.95
N LEU A 116 12.04 11.83 -2.93
CA LEU A 116 12.65 11.08 -1.84
C LEU A 116 13.33 9.79 -2.34
N ALA A 117 12.66 9.03 -3.19
CA ALA A 117 13.21 7.81 -3.78
C ALA A 117 14.53 8.09 -4.52
N ASN A 118 14.52 9.10 -5.40
CA ASN A 118 15.70 9.51 -6.16
C ASN A 118 16.83 9.92 -5.23
N ARG A 119 16.54 10.73 -4.20
CA ARG A 119 17.57 11.17 -3.27
C ARG A 119 18.17 10.02 -2.47
N LEU A 120 17.36 9.03 -2.06
CA LEU A 120 17.87 7.83 -1.38
C LEU A 120 18.78 7.01 -2.30
N MET A 121 18.40 6.84 -3.57
CA MET A 121 19.25 6.13 -4.54
C MET A 121 20.57 6.86 -4.83
N GLU A 122 20.55 8.19 -4.96
CA GLU A 122 21.77 9.01 -5.08
C GLU A 122 22.72 8.86 -3.90
N LEU A 123 22.17 8.64 -2.70
CA LEU A 123 22.93 8.39 -1.47
C LEU A 123 23.43 6.93 -1.35
N GLY A 124 23.18 6.09 -2.36
CA GLY A 124 23.63 4.70 -2.40
C GLY A 124 22.71 3.70 -1.68
N TYR A 125 21.51 4.12 -1.26
CA TYR A 125 20.52 3.19 -0.71
C TYR A 125 19.87 2.37 -1.82
N LYS A 126 19.66 1.08 -1.56
CA LYS A 126 18.91 0.20 -2.43
C LYS A 126 17.42 0.31 -2.12
N LEU A 127 16.60 0.62 -3.12
CA LEU A 127 15.15 0.55 -3.01
C LEU A 127 14.63 -0.77 -3.59
N VAL A 128 13.65 -1.37 -2.93
CA VAL A 128 12.89 -2.48 -3.51
C VAL A 128 12.19 -1.95 -4.78
N SER A 129 12.17 -2.75 -5.85
CA SER A 129 11.72 -2.37 -7.20
C SER A 129 12.44 -1.18 -7.88
N GLY A 130 13.44 -0.56 -7.25
CA GLY A 130 14.24 0.52 -7.84
C GLY A 130 13.54 1.89 -7.91
N GLY A 131 12.44 2.10 -7.21
CA GLY A 131 11.70 3.36 -7.25
C GLY A 131 10.33 3.30 -6.56
N THR A 132 9.43 4.18 -6.98
CA THR A 132 8.03 4.19 -6.52
C THR A 132 7.09 4.84 -7.54
N ASP A 133 5.90 4.27 -7.65
CA ASP A 133 4.77 4.81 -8.42
C ASP A 133 3.63 5.32 -7.53
N ASN A 134 3.82 5.36 -6.21
CA ASN A 134 2.79 5.72 -5.25
C ASN A 134 3.33 6.63 -4.13
N HIS A 135 2.75 6.55 -2.94
CA HIS A 135 3.04 7.42 -1.79
C HIS A 135 4.11 6.87 -0.83
N LEU A 136 4.70 5.71 -1.08
CA LEU A 136 5.73 5.13 -0.22
C LEU A 136 6.97 4.64 -0.98
N VAL A 137 8.07 4.50 -0.26
CA VAL A 137 9.31 3.83 -0.72
C VAL A 137 9.66 2.73 0.27
N LEU A 138 10.25 1.64 -0.21
CA LEU A 138 10.75 0.56 0.62
C LEU A 138 12.26 0.44 0.45
N VAL A 139 13.00 0.78 1.50
CA VAL A 139 14.48 0.76 1.51
C VAL A 139 14.96 -0.61 1.99
N ASP A 140 15.84 -1.25 1.22
CA ASP A 140 16.55 -2.47 1.60
C ASP A 140 17.85 -2.11 2.31
N LEU A 141 17.89 -2.34 3.63
CA LEU A 141 19.05 -2.04 4.47
C LEU A 141 20.06 -3.20 4.57
N ARG A 142 19.73 -4.40 4.08
CA ARG A 142 20.63 -5.58 4.15
C ARG A 142 22.01 -5.33 3.52
N PRO A 143 22.14 -4.63 2.37
CA PRO A 143 23.44 -4.34 1.78
C PRO A 143 24.37 -3.53 2.70
N LEU A 144 23.83 -2.67 3.56
CA LEU A 144 24.60 -1.79 4.45
C LEU A 144 25.25 -2.55 5.62
N VAL A 145 24.65 -3.66 6.04
CA VAL A 145 25.18 -4.48 7.14
C VAL A 145 26.44 -5.23 6.67
N SER A 146 26.44 -5.72 5.44
CA SER A 146 27.59 -6.43 4.85
C SER A 146 28.81 -5.53 4.65
N SER A 147 28.61 -4.26 4.28
CA SER A 147 29.72 -3.33 4.04
C SER A 147 30.39 -2.88 5.33
N ALA A 148 29.63 -2.59 6.39
CA ALA A 148 30.19 -2.21 7.69
C ALA A 148 30.98 -3.33 8.36
N PHE A 149 30.46 -4.57 8.31
CA PHE A 149 31.15 -5.73 8.89
C PHE A 149 32.42 -6.09 8.11
N THR A 150 32.37 -6.02 6.78
CA THR A 150 33.54 -6.28 5.92
C THR A 150 34.63 -5.22 6.11
N LEU A 151 34.28 -3.94 6.20
CA LEU A 151 35.25 -2.87 6.48
C LEU A 151 35.86 -2.98 7.87
N PHE A 152 35.09 -3.35 8.89
CA PHE A 152 35.62 -3.61 10.23
C PHE A 152 36.61 -4.78 10.21
N PHE A 153 36.26 -5.90 9.58
CA PHE A 153 37.11 -7.09 9.52
C PHE A 153 38.39 -6.88 8.67
N LEU A 154 38.30 -6.12 7.57
CA LEU A 154 39.46 -5.75 6.74
C LEU A 154 40.37 -4.74 7.46
N SER A 155 39.79 -3.75 8.16
CA SER A 155 40.56 -2.79 8.95
C SER A 155 41.25 -3.46 10.14
N PHE A 156 40.58 -4.40 10.81
CA PHE A 156 41.14 -5.21 11.88
C PHE A 156 42.28 -6.12 11.38
N ASN A 157 42.09 -6.83 10.25
CA ASN A 157 43.16 -7.67 9.67
C ASN A 157 44.37 -6.86 9.19
N ARG A 158 44.18 -5.67 8.61
CA ARG A 158 45.28 -4.79 8.22
C ARG A 158 46.11 -4.30 9.40
N LYS A 159 45.47 -4.07 10.56
CA LYS A 159 46.13 -3.51 11.74
C LYS A 159 46.88 -4.56 12.56
N TYR A 160 46.50 -5.84 12.45
CA TYR A 160 47.05 -6.89 13.31
C TYR A 160 47.84 -8.00 12.59
N GLN A 161 47.99 -7.99 11.25
CA GLN A 161 48.77 -8.98 10.46
C GLN A 161 48.66 -10.42 11.00
N LEU A 162 47.46 -10.86 11.36
CA LEU A 162 47.27 -12.25 11.79
C LEU A 162 47.18 -13.10 10.53
N GLY A 163 48.22 -13.90 10.30
CA GLY A 163 48.27 -14.87 9.21
C GLY A 163 47.08 -15.84 9.28
N HIS A 164 46.52 -16.12 8.10
CA HIS A 164 45.58 -17.21 7.77
C HIS A 164 44.94 -17.95 8.95
N ALA A 165 43.99 -17.33 9.64
CA ALA A 165 43.03 -18.06 10.46
C ALA A 165 41.76 -18.28 9.62
N ASN A 166 41.62 -19.49 9.06
CA ASN A 166 40.38 -19.96 8.45
C ASN A 166 39.28 -20.00 9.52
N VAL A 167 38.36 -19.03 9.50
CA VAL A 167 37.14 -19.11 10.28
C VAL A 167 36.03 -19.62 9.36
N HIS A 168 35.76 -20.91 9.45
CA HIS A 168 34.53 -21.51 8.93
C HIS A 168 33.36 -21.03 9.80
N VAL A 169 32.41 -20.35 9.18
CA VAL A 169 31.09 -20.09 9.76
C VAL A 169 30.16 -21.17 9.20
N SER A 170 29.75 -22.13 10.05
CA SER A 170 28.69 -23.08 9.72
C SER A 170 27.35 -22.35 9.64
N GLN A 171 26.50 -22.84 8.74
CA GLN A 171 25.15 -22.37 8.41
C GLN A 171 24.25 -22.09 9.62
#